data_AF-A0A2G4HZ80-F1
#
_entry.id   AF-A0A2G4HZ80-F1
#
_cell.length_a   1.000
_cell.length_b   1.000
_cell.length_c   1.000
_cell.angle_alpha   90.00
_cell.angle_beta   90.00
_cell.angle_gamma   90.00
#
_symmetry.space_group_name_H-M   'P 1'
#
loop_
_entity.id
_entity.type
_entity.pdbx_description
1 polymer ?
#
loop_
_entity_poly.entity_id
_entity_poly.type
_entity_poly.pdbx_seq_one_letter_code
_entity_poly.pdbx_strand_id
1 'polypeptide(L)'
;MIKKLGIVCLFFMEVLQLQAQCSELFISEYIEGSRNNKALEIYNPTDKPIDLSQYRVTRWQNGSASWTAQMSDLLSGTIQPKDVIVLVIDRRDTTKTGIDTPVVRSLRLKADLFLSKDYTTSYSMSFNGDDAMSLDKLNPTTSKWIPVDILGKIGERPSPAWSDKPPYTGLGTWYTMDKTLIRNDSVMAGIKTNPTEFNPKKEWLLNPRDMFDSLGFHHCLCAKAFTSSAQKTTREMPVLFPNPVVTVANAFLPFLPTQIVCINAQGQSIPLQYSIIQSREMVLVSAKVENLEKGVYYIEFFGTDGARASARMLK
;
A
#
# COMPACT_ATOMS: atom_id res chain seq x y z
N MET A 1 -25.03 39.62 57.66
CA MET A 1 -23.81 38.90 57.26
C MET A 1 -24.15 37.97 56.09
N ILE A 2 -23.70 38.34 54.89
CA ILE A 2 -24.01 37.66 53.63
C ILE A 2 -23.16 36.38 53.54
N LYS A 3 -23.79 35.21 53.51
CA LYS A 3 -23.14 33.92 53.26
C LYS A 3 -22.82 33.80 51.76
N LYS A 4 -21.54 33.90 51.39
CA LYS A 4 -21.07 33.63 50.03
C LYS A 4 -21.11 32.12 49.78
N LEU A 5 -22.02 31.68 48.92
CA LEU A 5 -22.10 30.32 48.41
C LEU A 5 -21.15 30.21 47.20
N GLY A 6 -20.02 29.54 47.37
CA GLY A 6 -19.06 29.31 46.29
C GLY A 6 -19.53 28.18 45.38
N ILE A 7 -19.92 28.51 44.15
CA ILE A 7 -20.20 27.54 43.10
C ILE A 7 -18.85 27.05 42.56
N VAL A 8 -18.51 25.79 42.83
CA VAL A 8 -17.37 25.10 42.22
C VAL A 8 -17.83 24.56 40.87
N CYS A 9 -17.39 25.21 39.79
CA CYS A 9 -17.66 24.77 38.43
C CYS A 9 -16.61 23.71 38.05
N LEU A 10 -16.98 22.44 38.09
CA LEU A 10 -16.17 21.32 37.61
C LEU A 10 -16.25 21.29 36.08
N PHE A 11 -15.23 21.81 35.41
CA PHE A 11 -15.02 21.60 33.98
C PHE A 11 -14.61 20.14 33.75
N PHE A 12 -15.54 19.31 33.28
CA PHE A 12 -15.18 18.03 32.66
C PHE A 12 -14.58 18.32 31.28
N MET A 13 -13.26 18.24 31.18
CA MET A 13 -12.57 18.25 29.90
C MET A 13 -12.74 16.85 29.28
N GLU A 14 -13.69 16.71 28.36
CA GLU A 14 -13.78 15.50 27.55
C GLU A 14 -12.56 15.43 26.63
N VAL A 15 -11.64 14.54 26.95
CA VAL A 15 -10.53 14.19 26.07
C VAL A 15 -11.12 13.32 24.96
N LEU A 16 -11.36 13.91 23.79
CA LEU A 16 -11.57 13.17 22.55
C LEU A 16 -10.32 12.30 22.30
N GLN A 17 -10.37 11.03 22.71
CA GLN A 17 -9.38 10.06 22.27
C GLN A 17 -9.57 9.85 20.77
N LEU A 18 -8.63 10.36 19.98
CA LEU A 18 -8.49 10.00 18.57
C LEU A 18 -8.04 8.52 18.53
N GLN A 19 -8.99 7.59 18.56
CA GLN A 19 -8.70 6.18 18.28
C GLN A 19 -8.57 5.99 16.76
N ALA A 20 -7.47 6.47 16.19
CA ALA A 20 -6.99 5.93 14.93
C ALA A 20 -6.38 4.55 15.24
N GLN A 21 -7.24 3.51 15.25
CA GLN A 21 -6.76 2.15 15.43
C GLN A 21 -6.31 1.61 14.08
N CYS A 22 -5.01 1.40 13.99
CA CYS A 22 -4.28 0.70 12.95
C CYS A 22 -4.63 -0.79 12.93
N SER A 23 -5.93 -1.07 12.78
CA SER A 23 -6.56 -2.38 12.98
C SER A 23 -7.16 -2.95 11.71
N GLU A 24 -7.13 -2.20 10.61
CA GLU A 24 -7.77 -2.59 9.37
C GLU A 24 -6.95 -2.16 8.14
N LEU A 25 -7.04 -2.95 7.07
CA LEU A 25 -6.39 -2.66 5.80
C LEU A 25 -6.92 -1.36 5.18
N PHE A 26 -6.07 -0.66 4.43
CA PHE A 26 -6.47 0.49 3.63
C PHE A 26 -5.62 0.61 2.36
N ILE A 27 -6.10 1.41 1.40
CA ILE A 27 -5.41 1.67 0.14
C ILE A 27 -4.30 2.69 0.40
N SER A 28 -3.04 2.26 0.24
CA SER A 28 -1.85 3.09 0.41
C SER A 28 -1.38 3.74 -0.89
N GLU A 29 -1.69 3.17 -2.05
CA GLU A 29 -1.36 3.77 -3.33
C GLU A 29 -2.46 3.52 -4.38
N TYR A 30 -2.71 4.51 -5.22
CA TYR A 30 -3.60 4.42 -6.38
C TYR A 30 -2.87 4.94 -7.62
N ILE A 31 -2.86 4.14 -8.68
CA ILE A 31 -2.21 4.50 -9.95
C ILE A 31 -3.20 4.41 -11.09
N GLU A 32 -3.52 5.56 -11.66
CA GLU A 32 -4.17 5.69 -12.96
C GLU A 32 -3.13 6.23 -13.95
N GLY A 33 -2.42 5.31 -14.60
CA GLY A 33 -1.31 5.58 -15.49
C GLY A 33 -1.68 5.46 -16.97
N SER A 34 -0.66 5.51 -17.82
CA SER A 34 -0.84 5.39 -19.28
C SER A 34 -1.57 4.10 -19.66
N ARG A 35 -2.65 4.22 -20.42
CA ARG A 35 -3.39 3.08 -21.00
C ARG A 35 -3.85 2.08 -19.93
N ASN A 36 -3.26 0.88 -19.88
CA ASN A 36 -3.60 -0.16 -18.90
C ASN A 36 -2.68 -0.17 -17.69
N ASN A 37 -1.85 0.86 -17.46
CA ASN A 37 -1.11 0.97 -16.21
C ASN A 37 -2.09 1.35 -15.10
N LYS A 38 -2.69 0.34 -14.47
CA LYS A 38 -3.68 0.49 -13.39
C LYS A 38 -3.24 -0.35 -12.21
N ALA A 39 -3.08 0.29 -11.05
CA ALA A 39 -2.68 -0.40 -9.84
C ALA A 39 -3.31 0.19 -8.57
N LEU A 40 -3.46 -0.67 -7.58
CA LEU A 40 -3.77 -0.33 -6.20
C LEU A 40 -2.72 -0.98 -5.31
N GLU A 41 -2.27 -0.29 -4.29
CA GLU A 41 -1.51 -0.88 -3.19
C GLU A 41 -2.38 -0.89 -1.93
N ILE A 42 -2.42 -2.04 -1.26
CA ILE A 42 -3.15 -2.19 0.01
C ILE A 42 -2.12 -2.43 1.11
N TYR A 43 -2.18 -1.63 2.16
CA TYR A 43 -1.28 -1.72 3.30
C TYR A 43 -1.96 -2.38 4.50
N ASN A 44 -1.20 -3.22 5.20
CA ASN A 44 -1.57 -3.77 6.50
C ASN A 44 -0.92 -2.94 7.63
N PRO A 45 -1.65 -2.00 8.25
CA PRO A 45 -1.12 -1.20 9.35
C PRO A 45 -1.07 -1.96 10.68
N THR A 46 -1.50 -3.21 10.75
CA THR A 46 -1.60 -3.95 12.01
C THR A 46 -0.26 -4.58 12.42
N ASP A 47 -0.25 -5.24 13.58
CA ASP A 47 0.87 -6.05 14.08
C ASP A 47 0.73 -7.54 13.77
N LYS A 48 -0.30 -7.93 12.99
CA LYS A 48 -0.62 -9.33 12.66
C LYS A 48 -0.76 -9.54 11.16
N PRO A 49 -0.43 -10.74 10.66
CA PRO A 49 -0.75 -11.08 9.28
C PRO A 49 -2.27 -11.06 9.07
N ILE A 50 -2.72 -10.56 7.92
CA ILE A 50 -4.13 -10.52 7.52
C ILE A 50 -4.31 -11.36 6.26
N ASP A 51 -5.20 -12.35 6.34
CA ASP A 51 -5.67 -13.14 5.19
C ASP A 51 -6.66 -12.31 4.36
N LEU A 52 -6.46 -12.30 3.05
CA LEU A 52 -7.22 -11.52 2.08
C LEU A 52 -8.45 -12.23 1.53
N SER A 53 -8.69 -13.50 1.90
CA SER A 53 -9.82 -14.29 1.41
C SER A 53 -11.19 -13.66 1.66
N GLN A 54 -11.30 -12.79 2.65
CA GLN A 54 -12.52 -12.04 3.00
C GLN A 54 -12.51 -10.59 2.49
N TYR A 55 -11.59 -10.23 1.59
CA TYR A 55 -11.50 -8.89 1.04
C TYR A 55 -11.72 -8.90 -0.47
N ARG A 56 -12.18 -7.77 -0.97
CA ARG A 56 -12.30 -7.49 -2.40
C ARG A 56 -12.02 -6.03 -2.68
N VAL A 57 -11.62 -5.73 -3.91
CA VAL A 57 -11.68 -4.37 -4.44
C VAL A 57 -12.93 -4.21 -5.30
N THR A 58 -13.56 -3.04 -5.22
CA THR A 58 -14.76 -2.71 -6.00
C THR A 58 -14.57 -1.37 -6.69
N ARG A 59 -14.85 -1.33 -7.99
CA ARG A 59 -14.92 -0.10 -8.79
C ARG A 59 -16.36 0.35 -8.90
N TRP A 60 -16.66 1.53 -8.40
CA TRP A 60 -17.98 2.16 -8.49
C TRP A 60 -18.07 2.94 -9.80
N GLN A 61 -18.24 2.16 -10.87
CA GLN A 61 -18.17 2.63 -12.25
C GLN A 61 -19.08 3.84 -12.51
N ASN A 62 -18.53 4.89 -13.11
CA ASN A 62 -19.27 6.04 -13.65
C ASN A 62 -20.27 6.67 -12.66
N GLY A 63 -19.94 6.71 -11.37
CA GLY A 63 -20.80 7.27 -10.33
C GLY A 63 -21.96 6.37 -9.91
N SER A 64 -21.87 5.05 -10.14
CA SER A 64 -22.86 4.11 -9.62
C SER A 64 -22.88 4.11 -8.08
N ALA A 65 -24.08 4.03 -7.50
CA ALA A 65 -24.30 3.80 -6.07
C ALA A 65 -24.57 2.33 -5.73
N SER A 66 -24.48 1.44 -6.73
CA SER A 66 -24.68 -0.01 -6.58
C SER A 66 -23.57 -0.77 -7.31
N TRP A 67 -23.22 -1.95 -6.82
CA TRP A 67 -22.19 -2.79 -7.42
C TRP A 67 -22.81 -4.07 -8.02
N THR A 68 -22.13 -4.64 -9.01
CA THR A 68 -22.40 -5.98 -9.55
C THR A 68 -21.13 -6.83 -9.45
N ALA A 69 -21.24 -8.16 -9.58
CA ALA A 69 -20.08 -9.04 -9.48
C ALA A 69 -18.92 -8.65 -10.43
N GLN A 70 -19.23 -8.11 -11.61
CA GLN A 70 -18.23 -7.68 -12.59
C GLN A 70 -17.49 -6.40 -12.17
N MET A 71 -17.99 -5.66 -11.17
CA MET A 71 -17.35 -4.46 -10.64
C MET A 71 -16.32 -4.77 -9.55
N SER A 72 -16.18 -6.04 -9.16
CA SER A 72 -15.38 -6.44 -8.01
C SER A 72 -14.50 -7.65 -8.31
N ASP A 73 -13.30 -7.68 -7.74
CA ASP A 73 -12.44 -8.87 -7.70
C ASP A 73 -12.16 -9.25 -6.25
N LEU A 74 -12.35 -10.53 -5.93
CA LEU A 74 -11.91 -11.11 -4.65
C LEU A 74 -10.38 -11.08 -4.58
N LEU A 75 -9.86 -10.78 -3.39
CA LEU A 75 -8.44 -10.83 -3.10
C LEU A 75 -8.04 -12.20 -2.56
N SER A 76 -6.75 -12.48 -2.55
CA SER A 76 -6.19 -13.74 -2.05
C SER A 76 -4.78 -13.54 -1.52
N GLY A 77 -4.30 -14.50 -0.72
CA GLY A 77 -3.00 -14.40 -0.06
C GLY A 77 -3.07 -13.69 1.29
N THR A 78 -1.91 -13.39 1.84
CA THR A 78 -1.76 -12.85 3.20
C THR A 78 -0.81 -11.67 3.18
N ILE A 79 -1.22 -10.55 3.76
CA ILE A 79 -0.33 -9.39 3.95
C ILE A 79 0.30 -9.48 5.34
N GLN A 80 1.63 -9.50 5.42
CA GLN A 80 2.35 -9.50 6.69
C GLN A 80 2.16 -8.17 7.45
N PRO A 81 2.45 -8.13 8.76
CA PRO A 81 2.40 -6.87 9.52
C PRO A 81 3.29 -5.80 8.88
N LYS A 82 2.75 -4.58 8.74
CA LYS A 82 3.46 -3.42 8.17
C LYS A 82 3.97 -3.65 6.74
N ASP A 83 3.31 -4.53 6.01
CA ASP A 83 3.63 -4.87 4.63
C ASP A 83 2.47 -4.47 3.71
N VAL A 84 2.69 -4.59 2.42
CA VAL A 84 1.71 -4.26 1.38
C VAL A 84 1.44 -5.43 0.46
N ILE A 85 0.39 -5.29 -0.35
CA ILE A 85 0.20 -6.07 -1.58
C ILE A 85 -0.11 -5.13 -2.74
N VAL A 86 0.53 -5.36 -3.88
CA VAL A 86 0.35 -4.58 -5.10
C VAL A 86 -0.57 -5.32 -6.06
N LEU A 87 -1.74 -4.74 -6.31
CA LEU A 87 -2.75 -5.22 -7.25
C LEU A 87 -2.58 -4.50 -8.58
N VAL A 88 -2.49 -5.25 -9.68
CA VAL A 88 -2.34 -4.68 -11.04
C VAL A 88 -3.39 -5.28 -11.97
N ILE A 89 -3.91 -4.50 -12.91
CA ILE A 89 -4.79 -5.04 -13.95
C ILE A 89 -4.05 -6.11 -14.79
N ASP A 90 -4.69 -7.26 -15.03
CA ASP A 90 -4.10 -8.34 -15.82
C ASP A 90 -4.21 -8.03 -17.32
N ARG A 91 -3.23 -7.26 -17.81
CA ARG A 91 -2.96 -7.04 -19.24
C ARG A 91 -1.51 -7.40 -19.54
N ARG A 92 -1.18 -8.68 -19.45
CA ARG A 92 0.20 -9.16 -19.56
C ARG A 92 0.60 -9.63 -20.96
N ASP A 93 -0.35 -9.72 -21.89
CA ASP A 93 -0.09 -10.20 -23.25
C ASP A 93 0.83 -9.23 -24.01
N THR A 94 2.03 -9.71 -24.33
CA THR A 94 3.07 -8.92 -25.02
C THR A 94 3.31 -9.39 -26.45
N THR A 95 2.50 -10.31 -26.95
CA THR A 95 2.62 -10.90 -28.30
C THR A 95 2.36 -9.89 -29.43
N LYS A 96 1.87 -8.69 -29.10
CA LYS A 96 1.48 -7.61 -30.02
C LYS A 96 0.35 -8.02 -30.99
N THR A 97 -0.39 -9.07 -30.67
CA THR A 97 -1.61 -9.45 -31.38
C THR A 97 -2.82 -8.86 -30.68
N GLY A 98 -3.69 -8.15 -31.41
CA GLY A 98 -4.88 -7.48 -30.85
C GLY A 98 -4.73 -5.97 -30.66
N ILE A 99 -5.76 -5.34 -30.09
CA ILE A 99 -5.86 -3.87 -29.87
C ILE A 99 -5.36 -3.48 -28.46
N ASP A 100 -5.27 -4.46 -27.56
CA ASP A 100 -5.01 -4.19 -26.15
C ASP A 100 -3.53 -3.90 -25.88
N THR A 101 -3.25 -2.91 -25.01
CA THR A 101 -1.87 -2.54 -24.68
C THR A 101 -1.44 -3.24 -23.39
N PRO A 102 -0.33 -3.99 -23.36
CA PRO A 102 0.11 -4.60 -22.11
C PRO A 102 0.46 -3.55 -21.06
N VAL A 103 0.26 -3.91 -19.79
CA VAL A 103 0.86 -3.20 -18.66
C VAL A 103 2.37 -3.15 -18.86
N VAL A 104 2.96 -1.96 -18.66
CA VAL A 104 4.40 -1.78 -18.83
C VAL A 104 5.18 -2.70 -17.90
N ARG A 105 6.37 -3.12 -18.34
CA ARG A 105 7.18 -4.10 -17.61
C ARG A 105 7.53 -3.62 -16.19
N SER A 106 7.83 -2.33 -16.00
CA SER A 106 8.17 -1.76 -14.69
C SER A 106 7.05 -1.96 -13.67
N LEU A 107 5.78 -1.71 -14.06
CA LEU A 107 4.64 -1.96 -13.18
C LEU A 107 4.35 -3.46 -13.00
N ARG A 108 4.46 -4.28 -14.06
CA ARG A 108 4.27 -5.75 -13.92
C ARG A 108 5.23 -6.40 -12.94
N LEU A 109 6.45 -5.88 -12.83
CA LEU A 109 7.46 -6.40 -11.89
C LEU A 109 7.17 -6.04 -10.43
N LYS A 110 6.29 -5.06 -10.19
CA LYS A 110 5.84 -4.67 -8.85
C LYS A 110 4.61 -5.45 -8.38
N ALA A 111 3.89 -6.13 -9.28
CA ALA A 111 2.63 -6.78 -8.98
C ALA A 111 2.80 -8.05 -8.13
N ASP A 112 1.97 -8.19 -7.09
CA ASP A 112 1.77 -9.43 -6.34
C ASP A 112 0.55 -10.19 -6.85
N LEU A 113 -0.51 -9.46 -7.23
CA LEU A 113 -1.72 -10.01 -7.84
C LEU A 113 -2.07 -9.30 -9.14
N PHE A 114 -2.54 -10.10 -10.11
CA PHE A 114 -3.08 -9.63 -11.38
C PHE A 114 -4.59 -9.90 -11.40
N LEU A 115 -5.41 -8.85 -11.50
CA LEU A 115 -6.88 -8.92 -11.39
C LEU A 115 -7.58 -8.45 -12.68
N SER A 116 -8.88 -8.72 -12.82
CA SER A 116 -9.67 -8.28 -13.99
C SER A 116 -9.11 -8.72 -15.36
N LYS A 117 -8.61 -9.96 -15.47
CA LYS A 117 -8.03 -10.51 -16.71
C LYS A 117 -8.99 -10.45 -17.90
N ASP A 118 -10.22 -10.85 -17.66
CA ASP A 118 -11.28 -10.79 -18.66
C ASP A 118 -12.30 -9.73 -18.26
N TYR A 119 -12.42 -8.69 -19.09
CA TYR A 119 -13.35 -7.58 -18.86
C TYR A 119 -14.82 -8.05 -18.78
N THR A 120 -15.16 -9.18 -19.40
CA THR A 120 -16.52 -9.74 -19.33
C THR A 120 -16.82 -10.38 -17.97
N THR A 121 -15.78 -10.81 -17.25
CA THR A 121 -15.90 -11.43 -15.92
C THR A 121 -15.74 -10.38 -14.82
N SER A 122 -14.72 -9.53 -14.91
CA SER A 122 -14.51 -8.42 -13.98
C SER A 122 -13.76 -7.27 -14.67
N TYR A 123 -14.17 -6.05 -14.32
CA TYR A 123 -13.56 -4.78 -14.72
C TYR A 123 -13.26 -3.90 -13.51
N SER A 124 -13.07 -4.50 -12.33
CA SER A 124 -12.75 -3.76 -11.09
C SER A 124 -11.45 -2.93 -11.23
N MET A 125 -10.44 -3.42 -11.93
CA MET A 125 -9.18 -2.69 -12.15
C MET A 125 -9.18 -1.81 -13.41
N SER A 126 -10.32 -1.68 -14.11
CA SER A 126 -10.45 -0.85 -15.31
C SER A 126 -10.90 0.58 -15.00
N PHE A 127 -10.47 1.12 -13.85
CA PHE A 127 -10.76 2.50 -13.46
C PHE A 127 -9.96 3.50 -14.30
N ASN A 128 -10.49 4.71 -14.48
CA ASN A 128 -9.95 5.72 -15.40
C ASN A 128 -10.02 7.15 -14.81
N GLY A 129 -10.02 7.25 -13.49
CA GLY A 129 -9.88 8.51 -12.75
C GLY A 129 -11.18 9.19 -12.36
N ASP A 130 -12.33 8.80 -12.93
CA ASP A 130 -13.66 9.29 -12.54
C ASP A 130 -14.52 8.26 -11.80
N ASP A 131 -13.93 7.14 -11.42
CA ASP A 131 -14.58 6.14 -10.59
C ASP A 131 -14.22 6.33 -9.11
N ALA A 132 -15.15 6.01 -8.23
CA ALA A 132 -14.79 5.72 -6.85
C ALA A 132 -14.30 4.26 -6.74
N MET A 133 -13.35 4.01 -5.87
CA MET A 133 -12.82 2.69 -5.54
C MET A 133 -13.09 2.40 -4.07
N SER A 134 -13.38 1.14 -3.73
CA SER A 134 -13.40 0.70 -2.34
C SER A 134 -12.62 -0.59 -2.14
N LEU A 135 -12.04 -0.72 -0.96
CA LEU A 135 -11.62 -1.99 -0.38
C LEU A 135 -12.73 -2.41 0.56
N ASP A 136 -13.34 -3.57 0.30
CA ASP A 136 -14.44 -4.08 1.12
C ASP A 136 -14.01 -5.34 1.85
N LYS A 137 -14.56 -5.55 3.05
CA LYS A 137 -14.42 -6.76 3.84
C LYS A 137 -15.77 -7.44 4.01
N LEU A 138 -15.81 -8.76 3.87
CA LEU A 138 -17.01 -9.54 4.10
C LEU A 138 -17.32 -9.59 5.59
N ASN A 139 -18.51 -9.13 5.98
CA ASN A 139 -19.04 -9.36 7.31
C ASN A 139 -19.70 -10.75 7.35
N PRO A 140 -19.14 -11.73 8.08
CA PRO A 140 -19.63 -13.10 8.07
C PRO A 140 -21.02 -13.23 8.72
N THR A 141 -21.39 -12.32 9.63
CA THR A 141 -22.69 -12.33 10.31
C THR A 141 -23.81 -11.86 9.39
N THR A 142 -23.56 -10.83 8.58
CA THR A 142 -24.59 -10.25 7.70
C THR A 142 -24.48 -10.70 6.25
N SER A 143 -23.39 -11.40 5.90
CA SER A 143 -23.02 -11.75 4.51
C SER A 143 -22.96 -10.53 3.58
N LYS A 144 -22.68 -9.34 4.12
CA LYS A 144 -22.54 -8.10 3.37
C LYS A 144 -21.09 -7.69 3.27
N TRP A 145 -20.74 -7.13 2.12
CA TRP A 145 -19.47 -6.43 1.92
C TRP A 145 -19.57 -5.04 2.54
N ILE A 146 -18.65 -4.72 3.44
CA ILE A 146 -18.59 -3.44 4.14
C ILE A 146 -17.28 -2.75 3.76
N PRO A 147 -17.30 -1.48 3.29
CA PRO A 147 -16.08 -0.74 2.99
C PRO A 147 -15.19 -0.59 4.22
N VAL A 148 -13.92 -0.89 4.05
CA VAL A 148 -12.86 -0.59 5.02
C VAL A 148 -12.01 0.61 4.58
N ASP A 149 -12.02 0.92 3.28
CA ASP A 149 -11.49 2.15 2.72
C ASP A 149 -12.23 2.53 1.43
N ILE A 150 -12.34 3.84 1.16
CA ILE A 150 -12.98 4.42 -0.02
C ILE A 150 -12.07 5.52 -0.55
N LEU A 151 -11.74 5.43 -1.84
CA LEU A 151 -11.12 6.50 -2.62
C LEU A 151 -12.19 7.04 -3.58
N GLY A 152 -12.61 8.29 -3.39
CA GLY A 152 -13.72 8.89 -4.12
C GLY A 152 -14.98 8.99 -3.28
N LYS A 153 -16.11 9.25 -3.94
CA LYS A 153 -17.44 9.23 -3.36
C LYS A 153 -18.34 8.33 -4.19
N ILE A 154 -18.86 7.29 -3.56
CA ILE A 154 -19.75 6.31 -4.18
C ILE A 154 -21.07 7.01 -4.55
N GLY A 155 -21.58 6.76 -5.75
CA GLY A 155 -22.79 7.44 -6.25
C GLY A 155 -22.54 8.81 -6.90
N GLU A 156 -21.29 9.24 -7.05
CA GLU A 156 -20.94 10.51 -7.69
C GLU A 156 -19.81 10.30 -8.70
N ARG A 157 -19.94 10.91 -9.89
CA ARG A 157 -18.93 10.88 -10.94
C ARG A 157 -18.34 12.27 -11.12
N PRO A 158 -17.03 12.48 -10.87
CA PRO A 158 -16.38 13.73 -11.21
C PRO A 158 -16.16 13.84 -12.73
N SER A 159 -15.90 15.05 -13.22
CA SER A 159 -15.55 15.29 -14.62
C SER A 159 -14.43 16.32 -14.73
N PRO A 160 -13.21 15.93 -15.13
CA PRO A 160 -12.82 14.59 -15.57
C PRO A 160 -12.33 13.67 -14.43
N ALA A 161 -12.06 14.20 -13.23
CA ALA A 161 -11.45 13.45 -12.14
C ALA A 161 -11.71 14.09 -10.78
N TRP A 162 -11.48 13.35 -9.69
CA TRP A 162 -11.47 13.91 -8.35
C TRP A 162 -10.35 14.96 -8.24
N SER A 163 -10.64 16.06 -7.55
CA SER A 163 -9.83 17.28 -7.63
C SER A 163 -9.78 18.03 -6.30
N ASP A 164 -8.87 19.00 -6.14
CA ASP A 164 -8.61 19.68 -4.86
C ASP A 164 -9.44 20.94 -4.58
N LYS A 165 -10.33 21.35 -5.50
CA LYS A 165 -11.17 22.53 -5.33
C LYS A 165 -12.65 22.14 -5.27
N PRO A 166 -13.45 22.66 -4.31
CA PRO A 166 -14.88 22.43 -4.25
C PRO A 166 -15.56 22.70 -5.62
N PRO A 167 -16.48 21.83 -6.07
CA PRO A 167 -17.07 20.70 -5.35
C PRO A 167 -16.23 19.40 -5.36
N TYR A 168 -14.94 19.48 -5.70
CA TYR A 168 -13.96 18.40 -5.76
C TYR A 168 -14.17 17.40 -6.90
N THR A 169 -15.07 17.72 -7.82
CA THR A 169 -15.49 16.86 -8.94
C THR A 169 -14.97 17.32 -10.31
N GLY A 170 -13.81 17.96 -10.37
CA GLY A 170 -13.11 18.27 -11.62
C GLY A 170 -12.53 19.68 -11.73
N LEU A 171 -12.78 20.54 -10.75
CA LEU A 171 -12.22 21.89 -10.71
C LEU A 171 -10.87 21.90 -9.97
N GLY A 172 -9.91 22.68 -10.48
CA GLY A 172 -8.58 22.79 -9.87
C GLY A 172 -7.64 21.69 -10.35
N THR A 173 -6.79 21.19 -9.46
CA THR A 173 -5.80 20.17 -9.77
C THR A 173 -6.47 18.79 -9.73
N TRP A 174 -6.32 18.00 -10.80
CA TRP A 174 -6.84 16.63 -10.87
C TRP A 174 -5.90 15.64 -10.18
N TYR A 175 -6.46 14.78 -9.34
CA TYR A 175 -5.72 13.82 -8.53
C TYR A 175 -5.78 12.40 -9.07
N THR A 176 -6.90 11.99 -9.66
CA THR A 176 -7.12 10.58 -10.00
C THR A 176 -7.00 10.24 -11.48
N MET A 177 -6.79 11.24 -12.35
CA MET A 177 -6.53 11.03 -13.78
C MET A 177 -5.08 11.32 -14.14
N ASP A 178 -4.42 10.35 -14.77
CA ASP A 178 -3.05 10.37 -15.22
C ASP A 178 -2.10 10.72 -14.06
N LYS A 179 -2.23 10.01 -12.92
CA LYS A 179 -1.49 10.26 -11.67
C LYS A 179 -1.16 8.99 -10.91
N THR A 180 -0.11 9.11 -10.10
CA THR A 180 0.16 8.23 -8.97
C THR A 180 -0.21 8.99 -7.69
N LEU A 181 -1.04 8.38 -6.84
CA LEU A 181 -1.42 8.91 -5.54
C LEU A 181 -0.85 8.02 -4.45
N ILE A 182 -0.05 8.60 -3.56
CA ILE A 182 0.48 7.90 -2.38
C ILE A 182 -0.26 8.42 -1.16
N ARG A 183 -0.73 7.52 -0.31
CA ARG A 183 -1.41 7.89 0.92
C ARG A 183 -0.43 8.62 1.85
N ASN A 184 -0.89 9.67 2.53
CA ASN A 184 -0.05 10.38 3.50
C ASN A 184 0.22 9.49 4.72
N ASP A 185 1.45 9.51 5.25
CA ASP A 185 1.84 8.71 6.43
C ASP A 185 0.95 8.93 7.66
N SER A 186 0.35 10.11 7.78
CA SER A 186 -0.56 10.47 8.88
C SER A 186 -1.93 9.79 8.79
N VAL A 187 -2.27 9.20 7.65
CA VAL A 187 -3.48 8.41 7.49
C VAL A 187 -3.24 7.02 8.08
N MET A 188 -3.99 6.71 9.13
CA MET A 188 -3.82 5.49 9.92
C MET A 188 -5.02 4.54 9.81
N ALA A 189 -6.06 4.93 9.07
CA ALA A 189 -7.24 4.13 8.76
C ALA A 189 -7.90 4.65 7.48
N GLY A 190 -8.55 3.76 6.73
CA GLY A 190 -9.32 4.10 5.55
C GLY A 190 -10.68 4.75 5.85
N ILE A 191 -11.30 5.31 4.80
CA ILE A 191 -12.66 5.88 4.85
C ILE A 191 -13.68 4.73 4.81
N LYS A 192 -14.30 4.41 5.94
CA LYS A 192 -15.25 3.28 6.07
C LYS A 192 -16.69 3.61 5.66
N THR A 193 -17.03 4.89 5.65
CA THR A 193 -18.38 5.37 5.32
C THR A 193 -18.29 6.28 4.11
N ASN A 194 -19.19 6.11 3.14
CA ASN A 194 -19.22 6.93 1.94
C ASN A 194 -19.23 8.42 2.31
N PRO A 195 -18.22 9.21 1.90
CA PRO A 195 -18.10 10.58 2.37
C PRO A 195 -19.14 11.49 1.71
N THR A 196 -19.46 12.62 2.36
CA THR A 196 -20.35 13.64 1.79
C THR A 196 -19.69 14.41 0.64
N GLU A 197 -18.37 14.58 0.71
CA GLU A 197 -17.49 15.15 -0.31
C GLU A 197 -16.16 14.39 -0.30
N PHE A 198 -15.52 14.23 -1.46
CA PHE A 198 -14.19 13.63 -1.53
C PHE A 198 -13.16 14.66 -1.98
N ASN A 199 -12.41 15.21 -1.02
CA ASN A 199 -11.25 16.05 -1.29
C ASN A 199 -9.96 15.20 -1.16
N PRO A 200 -9.34 14.77 -2.26
CA PRO A 200 -8.19 13.87 -2.23
C PRO A 200 -6.96 14.50 -1.55
N LYS A 201 -6.83 15.84 -1.57
CA LYS A 201 -5.69 16.56 -0.96
C LYS A 201 -5.58 16.33 0.56
N LYS A 202 -6.66 15.92 1.23
CA LYS A 202 -6.65 15.64 2.67
C LYS A 202 -5.82 14.41 3.02
N GLU A 203 -5.80 13.40 2.15
CA GLU A 203 -5.25 12.07 2.48
C GLU A 203 -4.19 11.59 1.50
N TRP A 204 -4.05 12.23 0.33
CA TRP A 204 -3.20 11.76 -0.76
C TRP A 204 -2.15 12.79 -1.18
N LEU A 205 -0.91 12.32 -1.33
CA LEU A 205 0.17 12.99 -2.02
C LEU A 205 0.04 12.76 -3.52
N LEU A 206 0.00 13.85 -4.27
CA LEU A 206 -0.10 13.86 -5.73
C LEU A 206 1.28 13.71 -6.38
N ASN A 207 1.46 12.70 -7.22
CA ASN A 207 2.70 12.45 -7.96
C ASN A 207 2.46 12.35 -9.48
N PRO A 208 3.52 12.48 -10.29
CA PRO A 208 3.44 12.33 -11.74
C PRO A 208 2.86 10.96 -12.16
N ARG A 209 2.30 10.93 -13.37
CA ARG A 209 1.83 9.70 -14.01
C ARG A 209 2.94 8.65 -14.12
N ASP A 210 2.56 7.38 -14.00
CA ASP A 210 3.44 6.22 -14.22
C ASP A 210 4.68 6.19 -13.30
N MET A 211 4.56 6.78 -12.09
CA MET A 211 5.55 6.61 -11.03
C MET A 211 5.24 5.32 -10.28
N PHE A 212 6.14 4.33 -10.37
CA PHE A 212 5.95 2.99 -9.78
C PHE A 212 6.97 2.66 -8.68
N ASP A 213 7.95 3.54 -8.45
CA ASP A 213 9.07 3.24 -7.57
C ASP A 213 8.67 3.19 -6.09
N SER A 214 7.59 3.88 -5.73
CA SER A 214 6.96 3.84 -4.39
C SER A 214 6.21 2.56 -4.10
N LEU A 215 5.80 1.79 -5.11
CA LEU A 215 5.11 0.52 -4.91
C LEU A 215 6.01 -0.52 -4.25
N GLY A 216 5.39 -1.31 -3.38
CA GLY A 216 6.00 -2.37 -2.60
C GLY A 216 6.24 -1.98 -1.14
N PHE A 217 5.81 -0.78 -0.73
CA PHE A 217 5.87 -0.36 0.67
C PHE A 217 5.04 0.88 0.97
N HIS A 218 4.71 1.04 2.26
CA HIS A 218 4.05 2.25 2.73
C HIS A 218 4.55 2.67 4.11
N HIS A 219 4.89 3.95 4.26
CA HIS A 219 5.21 4.55 5.56
C HIS A 219 3.92 5.00 6.24
N CYS A 220 3.70 4.56 7.48
CA CYS A 220 2.50 4.93 8.23
C CYS A 220 2.86 5.22 9.69
N LEU A 221 2.26 6.27 10.25
CA LEU A 221 2.45 6.68 11.65
C LEU A 221 1.78 5.75 12.67
N CYS A 222 1.15 4.66 12.20
CA CYS A 222 0.60 3.60 13.03
C CYS A 222 1.57 2.97 14.03
N ALA A 223 2.87 3.07 13.81
CA ALA A 223 3.89 2.63 14.78
C ALA A 223 4.16 3.65 15.90
N LYS A 224 3.72 4.91 15.77
CA LYS A 224 3.96 6.01 16.73
C LYS A 224 2.76 6.34 17.62
N ALA A 225 1.59 5.76 17.36
CA ALA A 225 0.38 5.99 18.16
C ALA A 225 0.43 5.32 19.54
N PHE A 226 1.42 4.48 19.81
CA PHE A 226 1.70 3.95 21.14
C PHE A 226 3.18 4.12 21.46
N THR A 227 3.45 4.69 22.63
CA THR A 227 4.75 4.96 23.26
C THR A 227 5.43 6.29 22.89
N SER A 228 5.21 7.27 23.76
CA SER A 228 6.29 8.16 24.21
C SER A 228 7.52 7.29 24.53
N SER A 229 8.65 7.60 23.89
CA SER A 229 9.96 6.94 24.07
C SER A 229 10.07 5.51 23.52
N ALA A 230 10.20 5.37 22.21
CA ALA A 230 10.96 4.28 21.60
C ALA A 230 11.71 4.82 20.38
N GLN A 231 13.02 4.59 20.32
CA GLN A 231 13.87 4.94 19.20
C GLN A 231 13.26 4.46 17.88
N LYS A 232 13.24 5.37 16.91
CA LYS A 232 12.86 5.18 15.51
C LYS A 232 13.51 3.91 14.94
N THR A 233 12.77 2.81 14.92
CA THR A 233 13.13 1.65 14.11
C THR A 233 12.67 1.93 12.69
N THR A 234 13.48 2.66 11.94
CA THR A 234 13.31 2.77 10.48
C THR A 234 13.55 1.40 9.88
N ARG A 235 12.48 0.75 9.40
CA ARG A 235 12.60 -0.33 8.42
C ARG A 235 12.97 0.33 7.09
N GLU A 236 14.22 0.19 6.69
CA GLU A 236 14.65 0.63 5.36
C GLU A 236 14.55 -0.53 4.37
N MET A 237 14.18 -0.24 3.12
CA MET A 237 14.10 -1.24 2.06
C MET A 237 15.23 -1.02 1.07
N PRO A 238 16.43 -1.55 1.37
CA PRO A 238 17.53 -1.49 0.45
C PRO A 238 17.17 -2.27 -0.82
N VAL A 239 17.61 -1.77 -1.96
CA VAL A 239 17.50 -2.52 -3.21
C VAL A 239 18.75 -3.39 -3.36
N LEU A 240 18.55 -4.67 -3.70
CA LEU A 240 19.66 -5.59 -4.00
C LEU A 240 20.08 -5.45 -5.47
N PHE A 241 21.39 -5.44 -5.71
CA PHE A 241 21.96 -5.36 -7.05
C PHE A 241 23.11 -6.37 -7.27
N PRO A 242 23.17 -7.03 -8.44
CA PRO A 242 22.13 -7.08 -9.47
C PRO A 242 20.89 -7.84 -8.97
N ASN A 243 19.72 -7.58 -9.55
CA ASN A 243 18.50 -8.33 -9.29
C ASN A 243 17.70 -8.42 -10.60
N PRO A 244 17.75 -9.56 -11.33
CA PRO A 244 18.14 -10.89 -10.86
C PRO A 244 19.65 -11.09 -10.63
N VAL A 245 20.02 -11.93 -9.67
CA VAL A 245 21.39 -12.16 -9.23
C VAL A 245 21.90 -13.55 -9.60
N VAL A 246 23.16 -13.65 -10.03
CA VAL A 246 23.80 -14.93 -10.35
C VAL A 246 24.70 -15.41 -9.21
N THR A 247 25.66 -14.59 -8.77
CA THR A 247 26.71 -15.03 -7.83
C THR A 247 26.74 -14.22 -6.54
N VAL A 248 26.63 -12.89 -6.61
CA VAL A 248 26.75 -11.99 -5.46
C VAL A 248 25.66 -10.93 -5.52
N ALA A 249 24.88 -10.79 -4.44
CA ALA A 249 23.89 -9.74 -4.26
C ALA A 249 24.45 -8.64 -3.36
N ASN A 250 24.36 -7.39 -3.79
CA ASN A 250 24.88 -6.23 -3.07
C ASN A 250 23.75 -5.36 -2.52
N ALA A 251 23.84 -4.92 -1.27
CA ALA A 251 22.94 -3.96 -0.65
C ALA A 251 23.74 -2.79 -0.07
N PHE A 252 23.20 -1.58 -0.23
CA PHE A 252 23.66 -0.40 0.51
C PHE A 252 22.73 -0.17 1.70
N LEU A 253 23.31 -0.11 2.89
CA LEU A 253 22.61 0.10 4.15
C LEU A 253 23.10 1.41 4.80
N PRO A 254 22.23 2.15 5.49
CA PRO A 254 22.61 3.31 6.28
C PRO A 254 23.19 2.92 7.66
N PHE A 255 23.16 1.63 7.99
CA PHE A 255 23.51 1.08 9.29
C PHE A 255 24.39 -0.14 9.14
N LEU A 256 25.19 -0.44 10.16
CA LEU A 256 26.03 -1.63 10.19
C LEU A 256 25.19 -2.84 10.65
N PRO A 257 24.99 -3.87 9.80
CA PRO A 257 24.23 -5.04 10.20
C PRO A 257 25.08 -5.92 11.13
N THR A 258 24.46 -6.40 12.21
CA THR A 258 24.96 -7.41 13.13
C THR A 258 24.53 -8.82 12.75
N GLN A 259 23.42 -8.95 12.00
CA GLN A 259 22.93 -10.23 11.49
C GLN A 259 22.33 -10.06 10.10
N ILE A 260 22.56 -11.04 9.23
CA ILE A 260 21.99 -11.11 7.89
C ILE A 260 21.39 -12.50 7.70
N VAL A 261 20.13 -12.55 7.28
CA VAL A 261 19.38 -13.81 7.10
C VAL A 261 18.81 -13.83 5.69
N CYS A 262 19.03 -14.92 4.97
CA CYS A 262 18.32 -15.17 3.71
C CYS A 262 17.15 -16.10 3.97
N ILE A 263 16.00 -15.81 3.38
CA ILE A 263 14.76 -16.57 3.58
C ILE A 263 14.23 -16.95 2.19
N ASN A 264 13.94 -18.24 1.97
CA ASN A 264 13.32 -18.69 0.71
C ASN A 264 11.81 -18.41 0.69
N ALA A 265 11.17 -18.66 -0.45
CA ALA A 265 9.72 -18.48 -0.60
C ALA A 265 8.86 -19.33 0.37
N GLN A 266 9.42 -20.38 0.96
CA GLN A 266 8.76 -21.23 1.97
C GLN A 266 8.99 -20.73 3.41
N GLY A 267 9.67 -19.60 3.60
CA GLY A 267 9.96 -19.04 4.93
C GLY A 267 11.15 -19.69 5.64
N GLN A 268 11.90 -20.57 4.98
CA GLN A 268 13.04 -21.24 5.59
C GLN A 268 14.28 -20.33 5.53
N SER A 269 14.95 -20.18 6.67
CA SER A 269 16.22 -19.47 6.76
C SER A 269 17.36 -20.28 6.13
N ILE A 270 18.09 -19.65 5.21
CA ILE A 270 19.25 -20.20 4.53
C ILE A 270 20.47 -19.38 4.96
N PRO A 271 21.53 -20.01 5.49
CA PRO A 271 22.75 -19.31 5.82
C PRO A 271 23.45 -18.82 4.54
N LEU A 272 23.89 -17.56 4.53
CA LEU A 272 24.72 -17.00 3.47
C LEU A 272 26.09 -16.61 4.00
N GLN A 273 27.10 -16.80 3.16
CA GLN A 273 28.37 -16.10 3.34
C GLN A 273 28.22 -14.67 2.83
N TYR A 274 28.72 -13.70 3.58
CA TYR A 274 28.70 -12.31 3.18
C TYR A 274 29.97 -11.58 3.63
N SER A 275 30.21 -10.43 3.02
CA SER A 275 31.24 -9.48 3.43
C SER A 275 30.61 -8.11 3.61
N ILE A 276 31.15 -7.32 4.54
CA ILE A 276 30.69 -5.97 4.85
C ILE A 276 31.86 -5.02 4.64
N ILE A 277 31.65 -3.97 3.85
CA ILE A 277 32.58 -2.85 3.68
C ILE A 277 31.89 -1.61 4.24
N GLN A 278 32.52 -0.97 5.22
CA GLN A 278 32.01 0.24 5.85
C GLN A 278 32.87 1.44 5.45
N SER A 279 32.22 2.49 4.92
CA SER A 279 32.80 3.82 4.78
C SER A 279 32.17 4.79 5.79
N ARG A 280 32.58 6.06 5.79
CA ARG A 280 32.00 7.09 6.67
C ARG A 280 30.53 7.39 6.35
N GLU A 281 30.08 7.12 5.13
CA GLU A 281 28.75 7.51 4.64
C GLU A 281 27.86 6.33 4.26
N MET A 282 28.41 5.12 4.05
CA MET A 282 27.64 3.97 3.59
C MET A 282 28.19 2.63 4.09
N VAL A 283 27.30 1.66 4.27
CA VAL A 283 27.65 0.26 4.50
C VAL A 283 27.26 -0.55 3.27
N LEU A 284 28.23 -1.16 2.61
CA LEU A 284 28.01 -2.10 1.51
C LEU A 284 28.06 -3.52 2.05
N VAL A 285 26.99 -4.27 1.83
CA VAL A 285 26.96 -5.71 2.06
C VAL A 285 27.03 -6.43 0.72
N SER A 286 27.90 -7.42 0.61
CA SER A 286 27.96 -8.35 -0.52
C SER A 286 27.69 -9.77 -0.04
N ALA A 287 26.52 -10.32 -0.37
CA ALA A 287 26.10 -11.67 -0.01
C ALA A 287 26.35 -12.65 -1.17
N LYS A 288 27.06 -13.74 -0.91
CA LYS A 288 27.31 -14.81 -1.88
C LYS A 288 26.09 -15.71 -1.97
N VAL A 289 25.54 -15.84 -3.17
CA VAL A 289 24.28 -16.53 -3.45
C VAL A 289 24.40 -17.58 -4.56
N GLU A 290 25.62 -17.87 -5.01
CA GLU A 290 25.92 -18.81 -6.09
C GLU A 290 25.36 -20.23 -5.87
N ASN A 291 25.26 -20.67 -4.61
CA ASN A 291 24.77 -22.00 -4.24
C ASN A 291 23.26 -22.05 -4.00
N LEU A 292 22.54 -20.93 -4.17
CA LEU A 292 21.09 -20.90 -4.07
C LEU A 292 20.47 -21.40 -5.38
N GLU A 293 19.42 -22.22 -5.26
CA GLU A 293 18.59 -22.59 -6.39
C GLU A 293 17.85 -21.37 -6.95
N LYS A 294 17.46 -21.43 -8.22
CA LYS A 294 16.66 -20.36 -8.86
C LYS A 294 15.35 -20.16 -8.11
N GLY A 295 15.00 -18.92 -7.82
CA GLY A 295 13.81 -18.64 -7.02
C GLY A 295 13.76 -17.22 -6.46
N VAL A 296 12.71 -16.98 -5.67
CA VAL A 296 12.53 -15.73 -4.94
C VAL A 296 12.99 -15.91 -3.50
N TYR A 297 13.78 -14.97 -3.03
CA TYR A 297 14.31 -14.92 -1.67
C TYR A 297 14.13 -13.53 -1.08
N TYR A 298 14.17 -13.45 0.24
CA TYR A 298 14.26 -12.20 0.99
C TYR A 298 15.56 -12.20 1.78
N ILE A 299 16.34 -11.13 1.70
CA ILE A 299 17.50 -10.91 2.56
C ILE A 299 17.10 -9.89 3.62
N GLU A 300 17.12 -10.32 4.88
CA GLU A 300 16.89 -9.49 6.05
C GLU A 300 18.21 -9.09 6.70
N PHE A 301 18.31 -7.82 7.06
CA PHE A 301 19.45 -7.21 7.74
C PHE A 301 18.98 -6.68 9.09
N PHE A 302 19.72 -7.01 10.15
CA PHE A 302 19.47 -6.56 11.52
C PHE A 302 20.70 -5.80 12.00
N GLY A 303 20.53 -4.60 12.54
CA GLY A 303 21.58 -3.79 13.14
C GLY A 303 21.39 -3.59 14.64
N THR A 304 22.18 -2.73 15.24
CA THR A 304 22.00 -2.30 16.64
C THR A 304 20.75 -1.43 16.80
N ASP A 305 20.28 -1.26 18.05
CA ASP A 305 19.17 -0.36 18.40
C ASP A 305 17.86 -0.63 17.64
N GLY A 306 17.67 -1.87 17.19
CA GLY A 306 16.47 -2.31 16.48
C GLY A 306 16.44 -1.94 14.99
N ALA A 307 17.53 -1.41 14.42
CA ALA A 307 17.63 -1.15 12.99
C ALA A 307 17.38 -2.44 12.19
N ARG A 308 16.50 -2.36 11.19
CA ARG A 308 16.15 -3.51 10.36
C ARG A 308 15.98 -3.07 8.92
N ALA A 309 16.33 -3.94 8.00
CA ALA A 309 16.07 -3.76 6.59
C ALA A 309 15.74 -5.09 5.93
N SER A 310 14.96 -5.07 4.85
CA SER A 310 14.66 -6.28 4.08
C SER A 310 14.61 -5.95 2.59
N ALA A 311 15.08 -6.90 1.77
CA ALA A 311 15.12 -6.75 0.33
C ALA A 311 14.78 -8.05 -0.39
N ARG A 312 13.91 -7.96 -1.39
CA ARG A 312 13.58 -9.08 -2.27
C ARG A 312 14.68 -9.32 -3.31
N MET A 313 15.03 -10.58 -3.50
CA MET A 313 16.06 -11.05 -4.43
C MET A 313 15.50 -12.12 -5.36
N LEU A 314 15.77 -12.02 -6.67
CA LEU A 314 15.50 -13.05 -7.66
C LEU A 314 16.82 -13.73 -8.05
N LYS A 315 16.92 -15.04 -7.84
CA LYS A 315 18.12 -15.87 -8.10
C LYS A 315 18.01 -16.68 -9.40
#